data_AF-A0A6G9GYW6-F1
#
_entry.id   AF-A0A6G9GYW6-F1
#
_cell.length_a   1.000
_cell.length_b   1.000
_cell.length_c   1.000
_cell.angle_alpha   90.00
_cell.angle_beta   90.00
_cell.angle_gamma   90.00
#
_symmetry.space_group_name_H-M   'P 1'
#
loop_
_entity.id
_entity.type
_entity.pdbx_description
1 polymer ?
#
loop_
_entity_poly.entity_id
_entity_poly.type
_entity_poly.pdbx_seq_one_letter_code
_entity_poly.pdbx_strand_id
1 'polypeptide(L)'
;MDRVALRGLKARGHHGVFPREREEGQTFVVDVVLGLDTRPAAAADDLTKTVHYGIVAEEIVEVVQGDPVDLIETLAERIAQRCLKHDGVQEVEVVVHKPDAPITVPFDDVTITITRSRV
;
A
#
# COMPACT_ATOMS: atom_id res chain seq x y z
N MET A 1 -11.32 3.18 -17.65
CA MET A 1 -10.22 2.87 -16.72
C MET A 1 -10.86 2.16 -15.57
N ASP A 2 -10.45 0.92 -15.35
CA ASP A 2 -11.03 0.04 -14.35
C ASP A 2 -10.20 0.12 -13.08
N ARG A 3 -10.75 -0.36 -11.97
CA ARG A 3 -10.10 -0.30 -10.65
C ARG A 3 -10.08 -1.66 -9.99
N VAL A 4 -8.91 -2.06 -9.50
CA VAL A 4 -8.74 -3.23 -8.63
C VAL A 4 -8.38 -2.72 -7.24
N ALA A 5 -9.18 -3.07 -6.23
CA ALA A 5 -8.98 -2.63 -4.86
C ALA A 5 -8.55 -3.79 -3.96
N LEU A 6 -7.41 -3.60 -3.28
CA LEU A 6 -6.94 -4.42 -2.17
C LEU A 6 -7.20 -3.64 -0.89
N ARG A 7 -7.87 -4.27 0.08
CA ARG A 7 -8.28 -3.61 1.32
C ARG A 7 -7.84 -4.43 2.53
N GLY A 8 -7.41 -3.75 3.58
CA GLY A 8 -7.13 -4.36 4.86
C GLY A 8 -5.87 -5.23 4.86
N LEU A 9 -4.86 -4.92 4.05
CA LEU A 9 -3.58 -5.64 4.09
C LEU A 9 -2.88 -5.30 5.40
N LYS A 10 -2.68 -6.30 6.27
CA LYS A 10 -2.09 -6.10 7.59
C LYS A 10 -0.67 -6.64 7.64
N ALA A 11 0.26 -5.82 8.11
CA ALA A 11 1.63 -6.23 8.34
C ALA A 11 2.20 -5.51 9.56
N ARG A 12 3.14 -6.18 10.25
CA ARG A 12 3.89 -5.58 11.35
C ARG A 12 5.12 -4.90 10.76
N GLY A 13 5.28 -3.61 11.02
CA GLY A 13 6.39 -2.80 10.54
C GLY A 13 7.02 -2.01 11.69
N HIS A 14 8.25 -1.54 11.47
CA HIS A 14 9.04 -0.80 12.46
C HIS A 14 9.15 0.69 12.09
N HIS A 15 8.09 1.26 11.51
CA HIS A 15 8.06 2.65 11.05
C HIS A 15 7.60 3.61 12.16
N GLY A 16 8.17 4.80 12.17
CA GLY A 16 7.85 5.85 13.13
C GLY A 16 9.06 6.70 13.49
N VAL A 17 8.77 7.91 13.96
CA VAL A 17 9.79 8.89 14.37
C VAL A 17 10.36 8.54 15.75
N PHE A 18 9.56 7.91 16.61
CA PHE A 18 9.99 7.62 17.98
C PHE A 18 10.77 6.31 18.05
N PRO A 19 11.91 6.25 18.78
CA PRO A 19 12.75 5.05 18.89
C PRO A 19 11.97 3.79 19.32
N ARG A 20 11.03 3.95 20.26
CA ARG A 20 10.16 2.88 20.75
C ARG A 20 9.34 2.22 19.64
N GLU A 21 8.81 3.01 18.70
CA GLU A 21 8.04 2.49 17.57
C GLU A 21 8.90 1.60 16.66
N ARG A 22 10.18 1.96 16.52
CA ARG A 22 11.15 1.22 15.70
C ARG A 22 11.65 -0.04 16.39
N GLU A 23 11.71 -0.05 17.72
CA GLU A 23 12.11 -1.23 18.50
C GLU A 23 10.97 -2.24 18.63
N GLU A 24 9.78 -1.80 19.07
CA GLU A 24 8.65 -2.70 19.35
C GLU A 24 7.92 -3.10 18.05
N GLY A 25 7.88 -2.21 17.06
CA GLY A 25 7.07 -2.35 15.86
C GLY A 25 5.57 -2.27 16.16
N GLN A 26 4.78 -1.97 15.13
CA GLN A 26 3.32 -1.85 15.25
C GLN A 26 2.63 -2.39 14.00
N THR A 27 1.31 -2.59 14.09
CA THR A 27 0.52 -3.03 12.94
C THR A 27 0.21 -1.85 12.06
N PHE A 28 0.54 -1.97 10.77
CA PHE A 28 0.06 -1.07 9.74
C PHE A 28 -1.01 -1.79 8.93
N VAL A 29 -2.04 -1.05 8.55
CA VAL A 29 -3.04 -1.54 7.59
C VAL A 29 -2.90 -0.73 6.32
N VAL A 30 -2.90 -1.40 5.18
CA VAL A 30 -2.75 -0.75 3.87
C VAL A 30 -3.92 -1.11 2.98
N ASP A 31 -4.51 -0.07 2.38
CA ASP A 31 -5.41 -0.19 1.26
C ASP A 31 -4.74 0.32 0.00
N VAL A 32 -4.96 -0.37 -1.11
CA VAL A 32 -4.45 0.04 -2.43
C VAL A 32 -5.54 -0.07 -3.48
N VAL A 33 -5.69 0.98 -4.29
CA VAL A 33 -6.51 0.94 -5.50
C VAL A 33 -5.60 1.12 -6.71
N LEU A 34 -5.55 0.11 -7.56
CA LEU A 34 -4.83 0.13 -8.83
C LEU A 34 -5.78 0.55 -9.94
N GLY A 35 -5.38 1.55 -10.72
CA GLY A 35 -6.06 1.95 -11.95
C GLY A 35 -5.39 1.33 -13.16
N LEU A 36 -6.12 0.49 -13.90
CA LEU A 36 -5.63 -0.24 -15.07
C LEU A 36 -6.76 -0.51 -16.07
N ASP A 37 -6.41 -0.95 -17.28
CA ASP A 37 -7.39 -1.41 -18.27
C ASP A 37 -7.54 -2.93 -18.19
N THR A 38 -8.69 -3.43 -17.72
CA THR A 38 -8.91 -4.87 -17.57
C THR A 38 -9.57 -5.51 -18.78
N ARG A 39 -10.00 -4.72 -19.76
CA ARG A 39 -10.70 -5.21 -20.97
C ARG A 39 -9.91 -6.29 -21.73
N PRO A 40 -8.57 -6.19 -21.91
CA PRO A 40 -7.80 -7.23 -22.60
C PRO A 40 -7.77 -8.57 -21.84
N ALA A 41 -7.74 -8.53 -20.51
CA ALA A 41 -7.78 -9.71 -19.66
C ALA A 41 -9.17 -10.34 -19.66
N ALA A 42 -10.22 -9.52 -19.48
CA ALA A 42 -11.61 -9.98 -19.51
C ALA A 42 -12.02 -10.59 -20.86
N ALA A 43 -11.50 -10.06 -21.98
CA ALA A 43 -11.79 -10.58 -23.31
C ALA A 43 -11.13 -11.94 -23.60
N ALA A 44 -10.05 -12.28 -22.89
CA ALA A 44 -9.26 -13.48 -23.12
C ALA A 44 -9.28 -14.48 -21.95
N ASP A 45 -9.93 -14.11 -20.83
CA ASP A 45 -9.89 -14.82 -19.55
C ASP A 45 -8.46 -15.20 -19.12
N ASP A 46 -7.53 -14.25 -19.25
CA ASP A 46 -6.10 -14.48 -19.14
C ASP A 46 -5.47 -13.57 -18.08
N LEU A 47 -5.05 -14.19 -16.97
CA LEU A 47 -4.42 -13.52 -15.83
C LEU A 47 -3.08 -12.85 -16.20
N THR A 48 -2.40 -13.31 -17.27
CA THR A 48 -1.15 -12.70 -17.74
C THR A 48 -1.35 -11.33 -18.40
N LYS A 49 -2.60 -10.99 -18.74
CA LYS A 49 -2.98 -9.71 -19.36
C LYS A 49 -3.52 -8.68 -18.37
N THR A 50 -3.44 -8.98 -17.08
CA THR A 50 -3.81 -8.07 -16.00
C THR A 50 -2.76 -8.13 -14.89
N VAL A 51 -2.85 -7.21 -13.94
CA VAL A 51 -2.00 -7.22 -12.76
C VAL A 51 -2.43 -8.34 -11.82
N HIS A 52 -1.49 -9.20 -11.43
CA HIS A 52 -1.73 -10.24 -10.45
C HIS A 52 -1.76 -9.64 -9.04
N TYR A 53 -2.96 -9.30 -8.58
CA TYR A 53 -3.17 -8.65 -7.28
C TYR A 53 -2.61 -9.44 -6.07
N GLY A 54 -2.49 -10.77 -6.16
CA GLY A 54 -1.81 -11.59 -5.14
C GLY A 54 -0.33 -11.24 -4.96
N ILE A 55 0.42 -11.10 -6.07
CA ILE A 55 1.82 -10.69 -6.04
C ILE A 55 1.93 -9.26 -5.51
N VAL A 56 1.04 -8.36 -5.95
CA VAL A 56 1.02 -6.98 -5.44
C VAL A 56 0.78 -6.93 -3.93
N ALA A 57 -0.14 -7.75 -3.40
CA ALA A 57 -0.39 -7.83 -1.96
C ALA A 57 0.84 -8.29 -1.17
N GLU A 58 1.55 -9.33 -1.65
CA GLU A 58 2.81 -9.80 -1.05
C GLU A 58 3.88 -8.71 -1.07
N GLU A 59 4.08 -8.05 -2.20
CA GLU A 59 5.07 -6.96 -2.31
C GLU A 59 4.74 -5.76 -1.41
N ILE A 60 3.46 -5.43 -1.21
CA ILE A 60 3.05 -4.38 -0.27
C ILE A 60 3.43 -4.78 1.16
N VAL A 61 3.16 -6.03 1.56
CA VAL A 61 3.53 -6.55 2.87
C VAL A 61 5.04 -6.52 3.07
N GLU A 62 5.82 -6.91 2.06
CA GLU A 62 7.29 -6.82 2.10
C GLU A 62 7.77 -5.38 2.31
N VAL A 63 7.16 -4.39 1.64
CA VAL A 63 7.52 -2.98 1.82
C VAL A 63 7.25 -2.50 3.25
N VAL A 64 6.16 -2.95 3.88
CA VAL A 64 5.81 -2.63 5.28
C VAL A 64 6.71 -3.36 6.29
N GLN A 65 7.16 -4.58 5.97
CA GLN A 65 8.06 -5.34 6.84
C GLN A 65 9.54 -4.97 6.65
N GLY A 66 9.85 -4.26 5.57
CA GLY A 66 11.21 -3.90 5.18
C GLY A 66 11.79 -2.73 5.96
N ASP A 67 12.68 -1.99 5.30
CA ASP A 67 13.48 -0.95 5.95
C ASP A 67 12.61 0.12 6.62
N PRO A 68 12.83 0.38 7.93
CA PRO A 68 12.05 1.35 8.67
C PRO A 68 12.21 2.76 8.10
N VAL A 69 11.12 3.53 8.15
CA VAL A 69 11.06 4.93 7.74
C VAL A 69 10.41 5.71 8.87
N ASP A 70 10.70 7.00 8.93
CA ASP A 70 10.18 7.85 9.99
C ASP A 70 8.71 8.24 9.75
N LEU A 71 8.32 8.38 8.48
CA LEU A 71 7.04 8.93 8.05
C LEU A 71 6.18 7.90 7.30
N ILE A 72 4.88 7.86 7.60
CA ILE A 72 3.92 7.02 6.88
C ILE A 72 3.70 7.51 5.44
N GLU A 73 3.98 8.78 5.17
CA GLU A 73 4.05 9.38 3.84
C GLU A 73 5.13 8.71 2.99
N THR A 74 6.32 8.48 3.57
CA THR A 74 7.42 7.79 2.89
C THR A 74 7.08 6.33 2.65
N LEU A 75 6.41 5.68 3.62
CA LEU A 75 5.94 4.31 3.44
C LEU A 75 4.91 4.22 2.30
N ALA A 76 3.91 5.09 2.30
CA ALA A 76 2.89 5.17 1.26
C ALA A 76 3.53 5.41 -0.12
N GLU A 77 4.51 6.31 -0.21
CA GLU A 77 5.25 6.58 -1.45
C GLU A 77 6.00 5.35 -1.95
N ARG A 78 6.70 4.61 -1.07
CA ARG A 78 7.38 3.36 -1.44
C ARG A 78 6.41 2.31 -1.97
N ILE A 79 5.25 2.17 -1.32
CA ILE A 79 4.18 1.27 -1.76
C ILE A 79 3.67 1.68 -3.14
N ALA A 80 3.37 2.97 -3.35
CA ALA A 80 2.89 3.49 -4.62
C ALA A 80 3.90 3.24 -5.75
N GLN A 81 5.18 3.52 -5.50
CA GLN A 81 6.26 3.25 -6.46
C GLN A 81 6.41 1.76 -6.76
N ARG A 82 6.20 0.87 -5.78
CA ARG A 82 6.23 -0.57 -6.03
C ARG A 82 5.08 -1.01 -6.92
N CYS A 83 3.86 -0.54 -6.63
CA CYS A 83 2.67 -0.83 -7.44
C CYS A 83 2.82 -0.31 -8.89
N LEU A 84 3.34 0.91 -9.06
CA LEU A 84 3.54 1.52 -10.38
C LEU A 84 4.62 0.85 -11.22
N LYS A 85 5.41 -0.10 -10.69
CA LYS A 85 6.32 -0.92 -11.49
C LYS A 85 5.60 -2.04 -12.24
N HIS A 86 4.39 -2.41 -11.84
CA HIS A 86 3.60 -3.42 -12.55
C HIS A 86 3.08 -2.85 -13.88
N ASP A 87 3.31 -3.58 -14.96
CA ASP A 87 2.83 -3.18 -16.27
C ASP A 87 1.31 -3.11 -16.32
N GLY A 88 0.80 -2.08 -17.00
CA GLY A 88 -0.63 -1.80 -17.08
C GLY A 88 -1.18 -0.92 -15.96
N VAL A 89 -0.52 -0.81 -14.80
CA VAL A 89 -0.91 0.15 -13.75
C VAL A 89 -0.59 1.58 -14.21
N GLN A 90 -1.65 2.39 -14.37
CA GLN A 90 -1.53 3.79 -14.78
C GLN A 90 -1.65 4.75 -13.60
N GLU A 91 -2.40 4.35 -12.57
CA GLU A 91 -2.64 5.12 -11.35
C GLU A 91 -2.64 4.18 -10.16
N VAL A 92 -2.19 4.67 -9.02
CA VAL A 92 -2.35 4.01 -7.73
C VAL A 92 -2.81 5.02 -6.69
N GLU A 93 -3.79 4.62 -5.89
CA GLU A 93 -4.15 5.27 -4.63
C GLU A 93 -3.72 4.35 -3.50
N VAL A 94 -2.98 4.88 -2.52
CA VAL A 94 -2.50 4.14 -1.35
C VAL A 94 -3.01 4.83 -0.11
N VAL A 95 -3.66 4.06 0.77
CA VAL A 95 -4.01 4.49 2.12
C VAL A 95 -3.18 3.68 3.11
N VAL A 96 -2.45 4.36 3.98
CA VAL A 96 -1.73 3.72 5.09
C VAL A 96 -2.40 4.15 6.39
N HIS A 97 -2.84 3.15 7.15
CA HIS A 97 -3.48 3.28 8.45
C HIS A 97 -2.47 2.94 9.56
N LYS A 98 -2.50 3.73 10.63
CA LYS A 98 -1.65 3.57 11.80
C LYS A 98 -2.52 3.61 13.06
N PRO A 99 -3.28 2.53 13.35
CA PRO A 99 -4.25 2.52 14.44
C PRO A 99 -3.59 2.68 15.82
N ASP A 100 -2.34 2.23 15.96
CA ASP A 100 -1.58 2.29 17.20
C ASP A 100 -0.67 3.53 17.29
N ALA A 101 -0.97 4.60 16.54
CA ALA A 101 -0.18 5.82 16.56
C ALA A 101 -0.07 6.41 17.98
N PRO A 102 1.10 6.94 18.39
CA PRO A 102 1.36 7.43 19.75
C PRO A 102 0.71 8.80 19.99
N ILE A 103 -0.61 8.86 19.92
CA ILE A 103 -1.44 10.04 20.13
C ILE A 103 -2.10 9.91 21.52
N THR A 104 -2.02 10.97 22.32
CA THR A 104 -2.50 10.96 23.73
C THR A 104 -4.00 11.14 23.88
N VAL A 105 -4.70 11.55 22.82
CA VAL A 105 -6.16 11.69 22.79
C VAL A 105 -6.80 10.45 22.18
N PRO A 106 -8.05 10.08 22.56
CA PRO A 106 -8.75 8.97 21.93
C PRO A 106 -8.99 9.23 20.43
N PHE A 107 -8.69 8.24 19.61
CA PHE A 107 -8.96 8.23 18.17
C PHE A 107 -9.21 6.78 17.73
N ASP A 108 -9.93 6.60 16.62
CA ASP A 108 -10.17 5.27 16.06
C ASP A 108 -9.06 4.85 15.10
N ASP A 109 -8.59 5.77 14.25
CA ASP A 109 -7.55 5.52 13.27
C ASP A 109 -6.91 6.82 12.78
N VAL A 110 -5.66 6.75 12.33
CA VAL A 110 -5.00 7.83 11.59
C VAL A 110 -4.46 7.29 10.27
N THR A 111 -4.78 8.01 9.20
CA THR A 111 -4.49 7.56 7.84
C THR A 111 -3.82 8.64 7.02
N ILE A 112 -2.91 8.25 6.13
CA ILE A 112 -2.52 9.07 4.98
C ILE A 112 -3.05 8.43 3.70
N THR A 113 -3.55 9.25 2.78
CA THR A 113 -3.92 8.82 1.42
C THR A 113 -3.06 9.57 0.41
N ILE A 114 -2.44 8.85 -0.52
CA ILE A 114 -1.73 9.45 -1.65
C ILE A 114 -2.22 8.86 -2.97
N THR A 115 -2.15 9.66 -4.03
CA THR A 115 -2.38 9.21 -5.41
C THR A 115 -1.14 9.49 -6.25
N ARG A 116 -0.72 8.53 -7.06
CA ARG A 116 0.39 8.65 -8.02
C ARG A 116 -0.01 8.06 -9.36
N SER A 117 0.47 8.67 -10.43
CA SER A 117 0.21 8.21 -11.80
C SER A 117 1.54 7.98 -12.53
N ARG A 118 1.54 7.04 -13.48
CA ARG A 118 2.67 6.80 -14.38
C ARG A 118 2.77 8.00 -15.34
N VAL A 119 3.87 8.74 -15.29
CA VAL A 119 4.14 9.92 -16.15
C VAL A 119 4.89 9.50 -17.40
#